data_AF-A0A2U3PFG5-F1
#
_entry.id   AF-A0A2U3PFG5-F1
#
_cell.length_a   1.000
_cell.length_b   1.000
_cell.length_c   1.000
_cell.angle_alpha   90.00
_cell.angle_beta   90.00
_cell.angle_gamma   90.00
#
_symmetry.space_group_name_H-M   'P 1'
#
loop_
_entity.id
_entity.type
_entity.pdbx_description
1 polymer ?
#
loop_
_entity_poly.entity_id
_entity_poly.type
_entity_poly.pdbx_seq_one_letter_code
_entity_poly.pdbx_strand_id
1 'polypeptide(L)'
;VLALVANTAPVAFGAMATPIITLAQVSGLSTETLGAMVGRQTPIMSAFVPLALVAIVDGRRGMRETWPIAPTGGVVFGLGQYATSNFVSVPLADVIASLLSALAIVLLVRARRTRAETQPAEIPAEAEPGETSTDRRASVLRAHAPYGIVIAVFVVCQISVVKKLLETATFAVRWPGLNLYTAKGTVSALPKFTLNLLTTPGSDTSANSLFGALQVAAATKAGLSPVLMAASNSSGGVLGKMISPQNLAIGAAAVEFRGKEGDLFRRVVVWSLVFLAFICALSGLQAYVLSWMVP
;
A
#
# COMPACT_ATOMS: atom_id res chain seq x y z
N VAL A 1 13.48 -8.14 -7.01
CA VAL A 1 12.90 -6.95 -7.68
C VAL A 1 11.38 -7.04 -7.73
N LEU A 2 10.81 -8.08 -8.36
CA LEU A 2 9.36 -8.22 -8.51
C LEU A 2 8.59 -8.11 -7.18
N ALA A 3 8.98 -8.89 -6.17
CA ALA A 3 8.35 -8.86 -4.84
C ALA A 3 8.45 -7.48 -4.16
N LEU A 4 9.55 -6.75 -4.38
CA LEU A 4 9.74 -5.40 -3.81
C LEU A 4 8.83 -4.38 -4.47
N VAL A 5 8.71 -4.44 -5.80
CA VAL A 5 7.79 -3.56 -6.56
C VAL A 5 6.34 -3.92 -6.23
N ALA A 6 6.01 -5.20 -6.09
CA ALA A 6 4.65 -5.65 -5.76
C ALA A 6 4.21 -5.22 -4.36
N ASN A 7 5.14 -5.15 -3.39
CA ASN A 7 4.88 -4.65 -2.04
C ASN A 7 4.49 -3.16 -1.96
N THR A 8 4.45 -2.49 -3.12
CA THR A 8 4.09 -1.07 -3.27
C THR A 8 2.63 -0.88 -3.70
N ALA A 9 1.93 -1.97 -4.06
CA ALA A 9 0.49 -1.93 -4.27
C ALA A 9 -0.19 -1.31 -3.04
N PRO A 10 -1.17 -0.42 -3.24
CA PRO A 10 -1.41 0.74 -2.38
C PRO A 10 -1.73 0.40 -0.92
N VAL A 11 -0.69 0.34 -0.08
CA VAL A 11 -0.78 -0.03 1.34
C VAL A 11 -1.24 1.13 2.25
N ALA A 12 -1.63 2.28 1.70
CA ALA A 12 -2.04 3.43 2.52
C ALA A 12 -3.29 3.13 3.36
N PHE A 13 -4.13 2.18 2.91
CA PHE A 13 -5.28 1.66 3.67
C PHE A 13 -4.96 0.37 4.44
N GLY A 14 -3.68 -0.01 4.50
CA GLY A 14 -3.21 -1.22 5.18
C GLY A 14 -3.55 -1.23 6.67
N ALA A 15 -3.71 -2.44 7.22
CA ALA A 15 -4.09 -2.65 8.62
C ALA A 15 -5.34 -1.84 9.02
N MET A 16 -6.40 -1.87 8.22
CA MET A 16 -7.64 -1.10 8.44
C MET A 16 -7.40 0.42 8.47
N ALA A 17 -6.64 0.93 7.50
CA ALA A 17 -6.30 2.35 7.35
C ALA A 17 -5.53 2.97 8.53
N THR A 18 -4.74 2.17 9.26
CA THR A 18 -3.87 2.66 10.35
C THR A 18 -2.93 3.81 9.89
N PRO A 19 -2.31 3.78 8.67
CA PRO A 19 -1.52 4.91 8.17
C PRO A 19 -2.29 6.22 8.07
N ILE A 20 -3.53 6.18 7.57
CA ILE A 20 -4.39 7.35 7.38
C ILE A 20 -4.91 7.84 8.74
N ILE A 21 -5.33 6.94 9.62
CA ILE A 21 -5.77 7.28 10.99
C ILE A 21 -4.64 7.97 11.76
N THR A 22 -3.41 7.44 11.66
CA THR A 22 -2.25 8.05 12.33
C THR A 22 -1.93 9.42 11.74
N LEU A 23 -1.98 9.55 10.42
CA LEU A 23 -1.78 10.84 9.75
C LEU A 23 -2.83 11.86 10.19
N ALA A 24 -4.11 11.47 10.25
CA ALA A 24 -5.21 12.31 10.72
C ALA A 24 -4.97 12.78 12.17
N GLN A 25 -4.56 11.87 13.05
CA GLN A 25 -4.28 12.16 14.45
C GLN A 25 -3.16 13.19 14.64
N VAL A 26 -2.06 13.09 13.88
CA VAL A 26 -0.93 14.01 14.03
C VAL A 26 -1.11 15.33 13.27
N SER A 27 -1.87 15.30 12.16
CA SER A 27 -2.12 16.50 11.34
C SER A 27 -3.32 17.33 11.81
N GLY A 28 -4.24 16.74 12.58
CA GLY A 28 -5.52 17.35 12.94
C GLY A 28 -6.53 17.40 11.79
N LEU A 29 -6.28 16.71 10.68
CA LEU A 29 -7.20 16.60 9.54
C LEU A 29 -8.17 15.42 9.73
N SER A 30 -9.32 15.45 9.06
CA SER A 30 -10.29 14.33 9.09
C SER A 30 -9.73 13.09 8.39
N THR A 31 -9.95 11.93 9.00
CA THR A 31 -9.62 10.61 8.44
C THR A 31 -10.34 10.37 7.13
N GLU A 32 -11.59 10.80 7.03
CA GLU A 32 -12.44 10.69 5.85
C GLU A 32 -11.91 11.56 4.72
N THR A 33 -11.58 12.82 4.98
CA THR A 33 -11.01 13.74 3.98
C THR A 33 -9.65 13.24 3.47
N LEU A 34 -8.77 12.82 4.38
CA LEU A 34 -7.47 12.25 4.01
C LEU A 34 -7.62 10.93 3.25
N GLY A 35 -8.51 10.05 3.71
CA GLY A 35 -8.76 8.77 3.07
C GLY A 35 -9.37 8.91 1.68
N ALA A 36 -10.28 9.86 1.49
CA ALA A 36 -10.84 10.19 0.18
C ALA A 36 -9.77 10.76 -0.76
N MET A 37 -8.89 11.65 -0.26
CA MET A 37 -7.81 12.24 -1.06
C MET A 37 -6.75 11.20 -1.45
N VAL A 38 -6.30 10.38 -0.50
CA VAL A 38 -5.41 9.23 -0.77
C VAL A 38 -6.08 8.27 -1.74
N GLY A 39 -7.37 7.99 -1.53
CA GLY A 39 -8.21 7.16 -2.40
C GLY A 39 -8.50 7.76 -3.78
N ARG A 40 -8.09 8.99 -4.06
CA ARG A 40 -8.06 9.60 -5.40
C ARG A 40 -6.69 9.48 -6.07
N GLN A 41 -5.63 9.31 -5.28
CA GLN A 41 -4.25 9.15 -5.76
C GLN A 41 -3.89 7.68 -6.00
N THR A 42 -4.20 6.81 -5.03
CA THR A 42 -3.78 5.40 -5.05
C THR A 42 -4.42 4.55 -6.14
N PRO A 43 -5.69 4.75 -6.59
CA PRO A 43 -6.27 3.97 -7.68
C PRO A 43 -5.55 4.13 -9.02
N ILE A 44 -5.07 5.35 -9.28
CA ILE A 44 -4.32 5.65 -10.49
C ILE A 44 -3.02 4.84 -10.47
N MET A 45 -2.40 4.70 -9.29
CA MET A 45 -1.22 3.87 -9.11
C MET A 45 -1.54 2.37 -9.20
N SER A 46 -2.64 1.91 -8.61
CA SER A 46 -3.03 0.50 -8.64
C SER A 46 -3.38 0.00 -10.04
N ALA A 47 -3.83 0.87 -10.93
CA ALA A 47 -4.01 0.53 -12.34
C ALA A 47 -2.67 0.32 -13.06
N PHE A 48 -1.63 1.08 -12.69
CA PHE A 48 -0.32 1.04 -13.32
C PHE A 48 0.62 -0.03 -12.74
N VAL A 49 0.55 -0.32 -11.44
CA VAL A 49 1.44 -1.27 -10.76
C VAL A 49 1.38 -2.68 -11.38
N PRO A 50 0.21 -3.29 -11.66
CA PRO A 50 0.15 -4.60 -12.33
C PRO A 50 0.80 -4.60 -13.71
N LEU A 51 0.64 -3.52 -14.49
CA LEU A 51 1.29 -3.36 -15.79
C LEU A 51 2.81 -3.25 -15.63
N ALA A 52 3.29 -2.46 -14.66
CA ALA A 52 4.71 -2.35 -14.36
C ALA A 52 5.31 -3.70 -13.94
N LEU A 53 4.61 -4.48 -13.12
CA LEU A 53 5.04 -5.82 -12.70
C LEU A 53 5.18 -6.76 -13.91
N VAL A 54 4.17 -6.82 -14.79
CA VAL A 54 4.23 -7.62 -16.02
C VAL A 54 5.40 -7.19 -16.90
N ALA A 55 5.60 -5.87 -17.07
CA ALA A 55 6.71 -5.35 -17.86
C ALA A 55 8.07 -5.73 -17.28
N ILE A 56 8.20 -5.82 -15.95
CA ILE A 56 9.43 -6.24 -15.26
C ILE A 56 9.73 -7.73 -15.47
N VAL A 57 8.72 -8.61 -15.48
CA VAL A 57 8.91 -10.06 -15.62
C VAL A 57 9.20 -10.45 -17.06
N ASP A 58 8.31 -10.06 -17.98
CA ASP A 58 8.24 -10.65 -19.33
C ASP A 58 8.40 -9.60 -20.44
N GLY A 59 8.69 -8.35 -20.09
CA GLY A 59 8.91 -7.26 -21.03
C GLY A 59 7.72 -7.03 -21.96
N ARG A 60 8.01 -6.73 -23.24
CA ARG A 60 6.98 -6.44 -24.26
C ARG A 60 6.11 -7.65 -24.61
N ARG A 61 6.64 -8.87 -24.46
CA ARG A 61 5.94 -10.10 -24.82
C ARG A 61 4.85 -10.43 -23.81
N GLY A 62 5.20 -10.49 -22.52
CA GLY A 62 4.19 -10.74 -21.48
C GLY A 62 3.17 -9.62 -21.36
N MET A 63 3.54 -8.37 -21.65
CA MET A 63 2.57 -7.28 -21.75
C MET A 63 1.51 -7.57 -22.82
N ARG A 64 1.88 -8.10 -23.98
CA ARG A 64 0.93 -8.41 -25.07
C ARG A 64 0.05 -9.61 -24.72
N GLU A 65 0.59 -10.62 -24.04
CA GLU A 65 -0.13 -11.84 -23.67
C GLU A 65 -1.08 -11.62 -22.48
N THR A 66 -0.70 -10.79 -21.50
CA THR A 66 -1.47 -10.50 -20.28
C THR A 66 -2.20 -9.16 -20.29
N TRP A 67 -2.11 -8.40 -21.39
CA TRP A 67 -2.78 -7.10 -21.60
C TRP A 67 -4.24 -7.02 -21.16
N PRO A 68 -5.09 -8.06 -21.26
CA PRO A 68 -6.47 -7.96 -20.79
C PRO A 68 -6.64 -8.32 -19.31
N ILE A 69 -5.72 -9.07 -18.72
CA ILE A 69 -5.84 -9.55 -17.33
C ILE A 69 -5.26 -8.53 -16.35
N ALA A 70 -4.05 -8.05 -16.63
CA ALA A 70 -3.33 -7.15 -15.74
C ALA A 70 -4.06 -5.80 -15.49
N PRO A 71 -4.50 -5.04 -16.52
CA PRO A 71 -5.23 -3.81 -16.29
C PRO A 71 -6.64 -4.04 -15.79
N THR A 72 -7.32 -5.15 -16.13
CA THR A 72 -8.64 -5.45 -15.54
C THR A 72 -8.53 -5.57 -14.02
N GLY A 73 -7.53 -6.31 -13.52
CA GLY A 73 -7.26 -6.40 -12.09
C GLY A 73 -6.97 -5.04 -11.45
N GLY A 74 -6.05 -4.26 -12.04
CA GLY A 74 -5.64 -2.96 -11.50
C GLY A 74 -6.72 -1.89 -11.54
N VAL A 75 -7.51 -1.83 -12.62
CA VAL A 75 -8.61 -0.88 -12.80
C VAL A 75 -9.78 -1.21 -11.89
N VAL A 76 -10.20 -2.48 -11.81
CA VAL A 76 -11.29 -2.87 -10.89
C VAL A 76 -10.87 -2.66 -9.44
N PHE A 77 -9.62 -2.98 -9.10
CA PHE A 77 -9.07 -2.68 -7.79
C PHE A 77 -9.13 -1.16 -7.51
N GLY A 78 -8.61 -0.35 -8.44
CA GLY A 78 -8.57 1.10 -8.26
C GLY A 78 -9.96 1.73 -8.13
N LEU A 79 -10.91 1.33 -8.97
CA LEU A 79 -12.29 1.82 -8.90
C LEU A 79 -12.98 1.39 -7.60
N GLY A 80 -12.78 0.14 -7.18
CA GLY A 80 -13.29 -0.35 -5.90
C GLY A 80 -12.69 0.42 -4.72
N GLN A 81 -11.40 0.72 -4.78
CA GLN A 81 -10.69 1.48 -3.74
C GLN A 81 -11.19 2.94 -3.70
N TYR A 82 -11.33 3.59 -4.86
CA TYR A 82 -11.88 4.94 -4.99
C TYR A 82 -13.30 5.01 -4.40
N ALA A 83 -14.20 4.14 -4.86
CA ALA A 83 -15.60 4.16 -4.44
C ALA A 83 -15.73 3.90 -2.93
N THR A 84 -15.00 2.91 -2.41
CA THR A 84 -15.08 2.55 -1.00
C THR A 84 -14.49 3.63 -0.10
N SER A 85 -13.34 4.21 -0.46
CA SER A 85 -12.69 5.27 0.33
C SER A 85 -13.45 6.61 0.32
N ASN A 86 -14.18 6.92 -0.76
CA ASN A 86 -14.93 8.18 -0.88
C ASN A 86 -16.37 8.07 -0.34
N PHE A 87 -17.03 6.91 -0.45
CA PHE A 87 -18.46 6.78 -0.18
C PHE A 87 -18.86 5.77 0.89
N VAL A 88 -17.97 4.85 1.29
CA VAL A 88 -18.32 3.76 2.21
C VAL A 88 -17.55 3.87 3.52
N SER A 89 -16.24 3.59 3.48
CA SER A 89 -15.40 3.58 4.68
C SER A 89 -13.92 3.45 4.29
N VAL A 90 -13.08 4.30 4.88
CA VAL A 90 -11.63 4.30 4.67
C VAL A 90 -10.99 2.95 5.11
N PRO A 91 -11.28 2.39 6.31
CA PRO A 91 -10.77 1.07 6.72
C PRO A 91 -11.09 -0.11 5.80
N LEU A 92 -12.20 -0.06 5.05
CA LEU A 92 -12.67 -1.17 4.21
C LEU A 92 -12.17 -1.09 2.76
N ALA A 93 -11.51 0.01 2.38
CA ALA A 93 -11.19 0.33 1.00
C ALA A 93 -10.44 -0.81 0.27
N ASP A 94 -9.36 -1.30 0.86
CA ASP A 94 -8.56 -2.37 0.24
C ASP A 94 -9.23 -3.74 0.30
N VAL A 95 -10.05 -3.99 1.32
CA VAL A 95 -10.78 -5.27 1.45
C VAL A 95 -11.80 -5.38 0.33
N ILE A 96 -12.61 -4.36 0.11
CA ILE A 96 -13.62 -4.36 -0.95
C ILE A 96 -12.94 -4.32 -2.33
N ALA A 97 -11.92 -3.48 -2.52
CA ALA A 97 -11.17 -3.39 -3.77
C ALA A 97 -10.54 -4.73 -4.19
N SER A 98 -9.90 -5.44 -3.26
CA SER A 98 -9.27 -6.73 -3.53
C SER A 98 -10.28 -7.83 -3.88
N LEU A 99 -11.43 -7.88 -3.19
CA LEU A 99 -12.49 -8.84 -3.49
C LEU A 99 -13.09 -8.60 -4.88
N LEU A 100 -13.36 -7.34 -5.23
CA LEU A 100 -13.88 -6.98 -6.55
C LEU A 100 -12.86 -7.31 -7.66
N SER A 101 -11.58 -6.99 -7.45
CA SER A 101 -10.51 -7.28 -8.40
C SER A 101 -10.33 -8.79 -8.60
N ALA A 102 -10.31 -9.56 -7.51
CA ALA A 102 -10.22 -11.01 -7.58
C ALA A 102 -11.39 -11.63 -8.34
N LEU A 103 -12.63 -11.19 -8.06
CA LEU A 103 -13.81 -11.65 -8.77
C LEU A 103 -13.73 -11.34 -10.27
N ALA A 104 -13.34 -10.12 -10.64
CA ALA A 104 -13.20 -9.71 -12.03
C ALA A 104 -12.15 -10.53 -12.79
N ILE A 105 -10.99 -10.79 -12.16
CA ILE A 105 -9.96 -11.65 -12.74
C ILE A 105 -10.48 -13.08 -12.93
N VAL A 106 -11.16 -13.65 -11.92
CA VAL A 106 -11.73 -15.01 -12.00
C VAL A 106 -12.74 -15.12 -13.13
N LEU A 107 -13.65 -14.15 -13.27
CA LEU A 107 -14.64 -14.12 -14.35
C LEU A 107 -13.98 -13.99 -15.72
N LEU A 108 -12.98 -13.12 -15.86
CA LEU A 108 -12.24 -12.94 -17.11
C LEU A 108 -11.48 -14.20 -17.52
N VAL A 109 -10.80 -14.85 -16.57
CA VAL A 109 -10.07 -16.10 -16.82
C VAL A 109 -11.03 -17.23 -17.18
N ARG A 110 -12.17 -17.33 -16.49
CA ARG A 110 -13.22 -18.32 -16.83
C ARG A 110 -13.75 -18.12 -18.24
N ALA A 111 -14.12 -16.89 -18.61
CA ALA A 111 -14.61 -16.58 -19.96
C ALA A 111 -13.58 -16.91 -21.05
N ARG A 112 -12.29 -16.75 -20.75
CA ARG A 112 -11.20 -17.08 -21.68
C ARG A 112 -10.96 -18.58 -21.83
N ARG A 113 -11.04 -19.36 -20.75
CA ARG A 113 -10.93 -20.82 -20.83
C ARG A 113 -12.04 -21.43 -21.69
N THR A 114 -13.28 -20.98 -21.50
CA THR A 114 -14.42 -21.43 -22.31
C THR A 114 -14.20 -21.16 -23.80
N ARG A 115 -13.53 -20.04 -24.15
CA ARG A 115 -13.21 -19.69 -25.55
C ARG A 115 -12.04 -20.49 -26.14
N ALA A 116 -11.10 -20.95 -25.30
CA ALA A 116 -10.00 -21.81 -25.74
C ALA A 116 -10.47 -23.25 -25.99
N GLU A 117 -11.43 -23.75 -25.19
CA GLU A 117 -12.07 -25.05 -25.39
C GLU A 117 -12.95 -25.12 -26.65
N THR A 118 -13.30 -23.99 -27.26
CA THR A 118 -14.07 -23.94 -28.53
C THR A 118 -13.19 -24.13 -29.78
N GLN A 119 -11.86 -24.22 -29.62
CA GLN A 119 -10.96 -24.69 -30.69
C GLN A 119 -10.62 -26.16 -30.41
N PRO A 120 -10.79 -27.07 -31.38
CA PRO A 120 -10.44 -28.48 -31.19
C PRO A 120 -8.94 -28.59 -30.96
N ALA A 121 -8.54 -28.78 -29.70
CA ALA A 121 -7.17 -29.06 -29.31
C ALA A 121 -6.96 -30.59 -29.35
N GLU A 122 -5.95 -31.04 -30.11
CA GLU A 122 -5.40 -32.39 -29.97
C GLU A 122 -4.97 -32.60 -28.52
N ILE A 123 -5.44 -33.69 -27.92
CA ILE A 123 -5.19 -34.08 -26.53
C ILE A 123 -3.81 -34.75 -26.47
N PRO A 124 -2.80 -34.18 -25.79
CA PRO A 124 -1.65 -34.97 -25.37
C PRO A 124 -2.08 -35.86 -24.20
N ALA A 125 -1.67 -37.13 -24.27
CA ALA A 125 -2.03 -38.20 -23.35
C ALA A 125 -1.77 -37.86 -21.87
N GLU A 126 -2.63 -38.46 -21.06
CA GLU A 126 -2.77 -38.38 -19.60
C GLU A 126 -1.49 -38.10 -18.81
N ALA A 127 -1.56 -37.07 -17.96
CA ALA A 127 -0.67 -36.95 -16.82
C ALA A 127 -1.12 -37.94 -15.75
N GLU A 128 -0.22 -38.86 -15.37
CA GLU A 128 -0.35 -39.79 -14.25
C GLU A 128 -0.97 -39.12 -13.00
N PRO A 129 -1.98 -39.72 -12.36
CA PRO A 129 -2.56 -39.18 -11.14
C PRO A 129 -1.56 -39.28 -9.98
N GLY A 130 -0.93 -38.15 -9.66
CA GLY A 130 -0.07 -38.02 -8.49
C GLY A 130 -0.80 -38.38 -7.19
N GLU A 131 -0.14 -39.18 -6.36
CA GLU A 131 -0.62 -39.76 -5.10
C GLU A 131 -1.61 -38.86 -4.34
N THR A 132 -2.84 -39.34 -4.19
CA THR A 132 -3.82 -38.78 -3.26
C THR A 132 -3.38 -39.05 -1.83
N SER A 133 -2.52 -38.19 -1.28
CA SER A 133 -2.13 -38.24 0.13
C SER A 133 -3.37 -38.00 1.01
N THR A 134 -3.61 -38.91 1.94
CA THR A 134 -4.72 -38.96 2.91
C THR A 134 -4.78 -37.75 3.85
N ASP A 135 -3.83 -36.81 3.76
CA ASP A 135 -3.69 -35.63 4.61
C ASP A 135 -4.13 -34.30 3.95
N ARG A 136 -5.06 -34.35 3.00
CA ARG A 136 -5.51 -33.17 2.24
C ARG A 136 -6.09 -32.03 3.10
N ARG A 137 -6.73 -32.35 4.24
CA ARG A 137 -7.28 -31.33 5.14
C ARG A 137 -6.22 -30.73 6.07
N ALA A 138 -5.34 -31.57 6.62
CA ALA A 138 -4.26 -31.14 7.50
C ALA A 138 -3.19 -30.31 6.75
N SER A 139 -2.90 -30.68 5.50
CA SER A 139 -2.03 -29.91 4.60
C SER A 139 -2.62 -28.55 4.21
N VAL A 140 -3.92 -28.47 3.91
CA VAL A 140 -4.62 -27.20 3.65
C VAL A 140 -4.66 -26.31 4.89
N LEU A 141 -4.94 -26.88 6.07
CA LEU A 141 -4.90 -26.16 7.35
C LEU A 141 -3.49 -25.63 7.67
N ARG A 142 -2.45 -26.42 7.50
CA ARG A 142 -1.05 -25.98 7.67
C ARG A 142 -0.66 -24.91 6.65
N ALA A 143 -1.14 -24.99 5.40
CA ALA A 143 -0.88 -23.99 4.38
C ALA A 143 -1.55 -22.62 4.68
N HIS A 144 -2.66 -22.61 5.43
CA HIS A 144 -3.34 -21.39 5.85
C HIS A 144 -2.94 -20.89 7.24
N ALA A 145 -2.19 -21.69 8.01
CA ALA A 145 -1.77 -21.36 9.36
C ALA A 145 -1.05 -19.99 9.47
N PRO A 146 -0.11 -19.61 8.58
CA PRO A 146 0.55 -18.29 8.67
C PRO A 146 -0.45 -17.13 8.57
N TYR A 147 -1.43 -17.21 7.67
CA TYR A 147 -2.47 -16.19 7.53
C TYR A 147 -3.40 -16.17 8.74
N GLY A 148 -3.83 -17.33 9.22
CA GLY A 148 -4.67 -17.45 10.42
C GLY A 148 -3.99 -16.88 11.67
N ILE A 149 -2.69 -17.13 11.84
CA ILE A 149 -1.90 -16.58 12.95
C ILE A 149 -1.81 -15.06 12.84
N VAL A 150 -1.52 -14.51 11.66
CA VAL A 150 -1.47 -13.06 11.45
C VAL A 150 -2.81 -12.40 11.74
N ILE A 151 -3.91 -12.98 11.29
CA ILE A 151 -5.27 -12.49 11.56
C ILE A 151 -5.55 -12.54 13.07
N ALA A 152 -5.26 -13.65 13.74
CA ALA A 152 -5.49 -13.81 15.17
C ALA A 152 -4.69 -12.78 16.00
N VAL A 153 -3.40 -12.63 15.71
CA VAL A 153 -2.55 -11.60 16.36
C VAL A 153 -3.10 -10.22 16.10
N PHE A 154 -3.50 -9.91 14.87
CA PHE A 154 -4.06 -8.61 14.52
C PHE A 154 -5.37 -8.32 15.29
N VAL A 155 -6.28 -9.28 15.37
CA VAL A 155 -7.53 -9.14 16.14
C VAL A 155 -7.23 -8.91 17.62
N VAL A 156 -6.29 -9.67 18.21
CA VAL A 156 -5.89 -9.50 19.61
C VAL A 156 -5.29 -8.11 19.86
N CYS A 157 -4.42 -7.62 18.97
CA CYS A 157 -3.83 -6.28 19.06
C CYS A 157 -4.86 -5.15 18.99
N GLN A 158 -6.03 -5.36 18.37
CA GLN A 158 -7.10 -4.37 18.26
C GLN A 158 -8.02 -4.32 19.49
N ILE A 159 -7.92 -5.27 20.43
CA ILE A 159 -8.67 -5.23 21.69
C ILE A 159 -8.23 -4.00 22.49
N SER A 160 -9.19 -3.17 22.93
CA SER A 160 -8.91 -1.88 23.59
C SER A 160 -7.94 -1.98 24.78
N VAL A 161 -7.98 -3.08 25.53
CA VAL A 161 -7.05 -3.34 26.65
C VAL A 161 -5.63 -3.58 26.15
N VAL A 162 -5.47 -4.43 25.13
CA VAL A 162 -4.18 -4.75 24.52
C VAL A 162 -3.59 -3.53 23.85
N LYS A 163 -4.41 -2.75 23.13
CA LYS A 163 -3.99 -1.49 22.50
C LYS A 163 -3.44 -0.50 23.53
N LYS A 164 -4.14 -0.27 24.64
CA LYS A 164 -3.65 0.61 25.72
C LYS A 164 -2.33 0.12 26.33
N LEU A 165 -2.17 -1.18 26.51
CA LEU A 165 -0.90 -1.75 27.00
C LEU A 165 0.23 -1.53 25.99
N LEU A 166 -0.03 -1.74 24.69
CA LEU A 166 0.94 -1.50 23.62
C LEU A 166 1.29 0.00 23.50
N GLU A 167 0.35 0.90 23.74
CA GLU A 167 0.56 2.37 23.76
C GLU A 167 1.51 2.82 24.88
N THR A 168 1.76 1.99 25.89
CA THR A 168 2.79 2.25 26.92
C THR A 168 4.20 2.31 26.30
N ALA A 169 4.42 1.64 25.17
CA ALA A 169 5.67 1.70 24.41
C ALA A 169 5.68 2.79 23.34
N THR A 170 4.91 3.87 23.53
CA THR A 170 4.95 5.07 22.71
C THR A 170 5.94 6.07 23.30
N PHE A 171 7.02 6.33 22.57
CA PHE A 171 8.01 7.35 22.94
C PHE A 171 7.69 8.65 22.20
N ALA A 172 7.24 9.66 22.93
CA ALA A 172 7.08 11.00 22.38
C ALA A 172 8.32 11.83 22.69
N VAL A 173 9.10 12.17 21.67
CA VAL A 173 10.28 13.03 21.79
C VAL A 173 9.93 14.40 21.23
N ARG A 174 10.16 15.46 22.02
CA ARG A 174 10.15 16.81 21.48
C ARG A 174 11.50 17.06 20.82
N TRP A 175 11.49 17.59 19.60
CA TRP A 175 12.75 17.90 18.92
C TRP A 175 13.59 18.87 19.74
N PRO A 176 14.83 18.51 20.11
CA PRO A 176 15.67 19.36 20.94
C PRO A 176 15.98 20.67 20.18
N GLY A 177 15.70 21.80 20.82
CA GLY A 177 15.96 23.13 20.26
C GLY A 177 14.83 23.76 19.44
N LEU A 178 13.71 23.07 19.21
CA LEU A 178 12.55 23.62 18.47
C LEU A 178 11.35 23.84 19.41
N ASN A 179 11.38 24.94 20.16
CA ASN A 179 10.27 25.38 21.02
C ASN A 179 9.36 26.35 20.26
N LEU A 180 8.43 25.81 19.48
CA LEU A 180 7.43 26.61 18.77
C LEU A 180 6.28 26.96 19.71
N TYR A 181 5.90 28.23 19.73
CA TYR A 181 4.72 28.73 20.45
C TYR A 181 3.70 29.22 19.44
N THR A 182 2.42 28.90 19.66
CA THR A 182 1.31 29.45 18.88
C THR A 182 1.18 30.96 19.16
N ALA A 183 0.48 31.71 18.30
CA ALA A 183 0.25 33.15 18.50
C ALA A 183 -0.40 33.52 19.85
N LYS A 184 -0.98 32.53 20.55
CA LYS A 184 -1.57 32.64 21.89
C LYS A 184 -0.62 32.22 23.03
N GLY A 185 0.67 31.99 22.76
CA GLY A 185 1.67 31.59 23.76
C GLY A 185 1.60 30.13 24.24
N THR A 186 0.68 29.32 23.70
CA THR A 186 0.62 27.87 23.98
C THR A 186 1.72 27.12 23.22
N VAL A 187 2.28 26.08 23.84
CA VAL A 187 3.29 25.23 23.22
C VAL A 187 2.69 24.54 21.99
N SER A 188 3.29 24.75 20.82
CA SER A 188 2.85 24.14 19.57
C SER A 188 3.08 22.63 19.61
N ALA A 189 2.15 21.85 19.06
CA ALA A 189 2.28 20.40 18.93
C ALA A 189 3.24 19.97 17.80
N LEU A 190 3.65 20.92 16.94
CA LEU A 190 4.51 20.66 15.77
C LEU A 190 5.86 19.98 16.05
N PRO A 191 6.59 20.27 17.15
CA PRO A 191 7.85 19.61 17.44
C PRO A 191 7.69 18.31 18.25
N LYS A 192 6.45 17.82 18.49
CA LYS A 192 6.23 16.55 19.22
C LYS A 192 6.20 15.39 18.22
N PHE A 193 7.30 14.64 18.19
CA PHE A 193 7.45 13.45 17.36
C PHE A 193 7.06 12.20 18.18
N THR A 194 6.04 11.47 17.75
CA THR A 194 5.59 10.24 18.40
C THR A 194 6.15 9.01 17.70
N LEU A 195 6.94 8.21 18.42
CA LEU A 195 7.44 6.91 18.00
C LEU A 195 6.59 5.82 18.65
N ASN A 196 5.65 5.30 17.89
CA ASN A 196 4.81 4.17 18.28
C ASN A 196 5.53 2.87 17.91
N LEU A 197 6.35 2.32 18.82
CA LEU A 197 7.18 1.14 18.49
C LEU A 197 6.36 -0.16 18.39
N LEU A 198 5.31 -0.32 19.20
CA LEU A 198 4.56 -1.59 19.29
C LEU A 198 3.16 -1.54 18.69
N THR A 199 2.50 -0.38 18.70
CA THR A 199 1.10 -0.23 18.27
C THR A 199 0.94 0.00 16.78
N THR A 200 2.03 0.37 16.11
CA THR A 200 1.98 0.93 14.76
C THR A 200 2.88 0.09 13.84
N PRO A 201 2.35 -1.02 13.30
CA PRO A 201 3.10 -1.79 12.33
C PRO A 201 3.19 -1.01 11.02
N GLY A 202 4.41 -0.91 10.49
CA GLY A 202 4.66 -0.44 9.13
C GLY A 202 5.37 0.90 9.04
N SER A 203 6.34 0.96 8.13
CA SER A 203 7.18 2.14 7.88
C SER A 203 6.39 3.38 7.45
N ASP A 204 5.28 3.21 6.74
CA ASP A 204 4.43 4.32 6.26
C ASP A 204 3.70 5.01 7.42
N THR A 205 3.17 4.22 8.35
CA THR A 205 2.53 4.77 9.54
C THR A 205 3.53 5.49 10.44
N SER A 206 4.74 4.95 10.62
CA SER A 206 5.81 5.63 11.35
C SER A 206 6.20 6.95 10.68
N ALA A 207 6.32 6.97 9.35
CA ALA A 207 6.63 8.19 8.59
C ALA A 207 5.51 9.24 8.71
N ASN A 208 4.25 8.82 8.62
CA ASN A 208 3.10 9.70 8.83
C ASN A 208 3.06 10.26 10.25
N SER A 209 3.31 9.44 11.26
CA SER A 209 3.38 9.86 12.67
C SER A 209 4.51 10.87 12.91
N LEU A 210 5.65 10.70 12.23
CA LEU A 210 6.82 11.54 12.42
C LEU A 210 6.70 12.86 11.65
N PHE A 211 6.29 12.82 10.39
CA PHE A 211 6.40 13.98 9.49
C PHE A 211 5.06 14.59 9.07
N GLY A 212 3.92 13.93 9.34
CA GLY A 212 2.60 14.39 8.89
C GLY A 212 2.24 15.79 9.38
N ALA A 213 2.47 16.09 10.66
CA ALA A 213 2.23 17.41 11.24
C ALA A 213 3.12 18.50 10.62
N LEU A 214 4.41 18.18 10.40
CA LEU A 214 5.37 19.10 9.79
C LEU A 214 4.98 19.42 8.34
N GLN A 215 4.56 18.41 7.59
CA GLN A 215 4.12 18.55 6.21
C GLN A 215 2.91 19.49 6.10
N VAL A 216 1.91 19.32 6.97
CA VAL A 216 0.72 20.16 7.02
C VAL A 216 1.04 21.60 7.43
N ALA A 217 1.96 21.79 8.38
CA ALA A 217 2.40 23.13 8.77
C ALA A 217 3.16 23.85 7.65
N ALA A 218 4.06 23.13 6.97
CA ALA A 218 4.78 23.66 5.82
C ALA A 218 3.80 24.01 4.68
N ALA A 219 2.83 23.15 4.39
CA ALA A 219 1.79 23.41 3.40
C ALA A 219 1.00 24.69 3.71
N THR A 220 0.54 24.83 4.96
CA THR A 220 -0.22 26.01 5.42
C THR A 220 0.60 27.29 5.26
N LYS A 221 1.91 27.24 5.56
CA LYS A 221 2.81 28.39 5.40
C LYS A 221 3.13 28.71 3.94
N ALA A 222 3.18 27.69 3.09
CA ALA A 222 3.41 27.84 1.65
C ALA A 222 2.15 28.21 0.85
N GLY A 223 0.98 28.30 1.50
CA GLY A 223 -0.30 28.53 0.81
C GLY A 223 -0.78 27.34 -0.01
N LEU A 224 -0.28 26.13 0.28
CA LEU A 224 -0.68 24.89 -0.38
C LEU A 224 -1.77 24.17 0.42
N SER A 225 -2.57 23.33 -0.24
CA SER A 225 -3.59 22.51 0.44
C SER A 225 -2.95 21.55 1.45
N PRO A 226 -3.30 21.65 2.75
CA PRO A 226 -2.81 20.72 3.78
C PRO A 226 -3.22 19.27 3.52
N VAL A 227 -4.44 19.07 3.02
CA VAL A 227 -5.01 17.76 2.70
C VAL A 227 -4.23 17.10 1.57
N LEU A 228 -3.96 17.85 0.49
CA LEU A 228 -3.20 17.35 -0.65
C LEU A 228 -1.78 16.98 -0.23
N MET A 229 -1.09 17.84 0.51
CA MET A 229 0.29 17.59 0.93
C MET A 229 0.41 16.42 1.92
N ALA A 230 -0.54 16.28 2.84
CA ALA A 230 -0.61 15.14 3.75
C ALA A 230 -0.92 13.83 3.00
N ALA A 231 -1.89 13.84 2.09
CA ALA A 231 -2.24 12.67 1.28
C ALA A 231 -1.10 12.25 0.35
N SER A 232 -0.43 13.20 -0.30
CA SER A 232 0.75 12.95 -1.12
C SER A 232 1.92 12.39 -0.30
N ASN A 233 2.10 12.85 0.95
CA ASN A 233 3.09 12.28 1.86
C ASN A 233 2.81 10.80 2.15
N SER A 234 1.58 10.46 2.53
CA SER A 234 1.21 9.05 2.79
C SER A 234 1.33 8.19 1.53
N SER A 235 0.84 8.69 0.39
CA SER A 235 0.90 7.94 -0.87
C SER A 235 2.35 7.76 -1.36
N GLY A 236 3.21 8.77 -1.17
CA GLY A 236 4.65 8.68 -1.44
C GLY A 236 5.40 7.77 -0.47
N GLY A 237 5.01 7.72 0.80
CA GLY A 237 5.56 6.82 1.81
C GLY A 237 5.38 5.33 1.45
N VAL A 238 4.26 4.98 0.80
CA VAL A 238 4.06 3.64 0.23
C VAL A 238 5.08 3.34 -0.86
N LEU A 239 5.41 4.29 -1.74
CA LEU A 239 6.40 4.12 -2.82
C LEU A 239 7.82 3.94 -2.29
N GLY A 240 8.15 4.62 -1.18
CA GLY A 240 9.44 4.49 -0.51
C GLY A 240 9.74 3.08 -0.01
N LYS A 241 8.71 2.21 0.14
CA LYS A 241 8.89 0.82 0.60
C LYS A 241 9.76 -0.01 -0.33
N MET A 242 9.80 0.29 -1.63
CA MET A 242 10.62 -0.47 -2.59
C MET A 242 12.11 -0.41 -2.26
N ILE A 243 12.58 0.76 -1.81
CA ILE A 243 14.00 1.04 -1.55
C ILE A 243 14.36 0.95 -0.07
N SER A 244 13.43 0.51 0.79
CA SER A 244 13.69 0.42 2.22
C SER A 244 14.76 -0.65 2.48
N PRO A 245 15.76 -0.38 3.34
CA PRO A 245 16.80 -1.36 3.69
C PRO A 245 16.20 -2.66 4.21
N GLN A 246 15.12 -2.57 4.99
CA GLN A 246 14.40 -3.73 5.52
C GLN A 246 13.82 -4.62 4.41
N ASN A 247 13.11 -4.04 3.44
CA ASN A 247 12.53 -4.84 2.35
C ASN A 247 13.62 -5.39 1.43
N LEU A 248 14.68 -4.61 1.17
CA LEU A 248 15.83 -5.06 0.39
C LEU A 248 16.54 -6.24 1.05
N ALA A 249 16.77 -6.21 2.36
CA ALA A 249 17.39 -7.29 3.12
C ALA A 249 16.52 -8.56 3.12
N ILE A 250 15.21 -8.44 3.37
CA ILE A 250 14.27 -9.58 3.30
C ILE A 250 14.25 -10.15 1.88
N GLY A 251 14.17 -9.29 0.88
CA GLY A 251 14.18 -9.67 -0.53
C GLY A 251 15.48 -10.38 -0.92
N ALA A 252 16.64 -9.90 -0.50
CA ALA A 252 17.93 -10.52 -0.75
C ALA A 252 18.07 -11.85 -0.03
N ALA A 253 17.62 -11.94 1.23
CA ALA A 253 17.64 -13.19 2.00
C ALA A 253 16.74 -14.27 1.39
N ALA A 254 15.55 -13.91 0.88
CA ALA A 254 14.59 -14.85 0.31
C ALA A 254 15.05 -15.53 -0.98
N VAL A 255 15.95 -14.90 -1.74
CA VAL A 255 16.56 -15.48 -2.96
C VAL A 255 18.04 -15.81 -2.78
N GLU A 256 18.50 -15.95 -1.52
CA GLU A 256 19.90 -16.28 -1.16
C GLU A 256 20.95 -15.35 -1.80
N PHE A 257 20.58 -14.11 -2.08
CA PHE A 257 21.39 -13.10 -2.77
C PHE A 257 22.33 -12.36 -1.79
N ARG A 258 23.06 -13.10 -0.94
CA ARG A 258 23.92 -12.55 0.13
C ARG A 258 24.99 -11.61 -0.44
N GLY A 259 25.12 -10.43 0.16
CA GLY A 259 26.17 -9.45 -0.17
C GLY A 259 25.98 -8.67 -1.47
N LYS A 260 24.89 -8.91 -2.22
CA LYS A 260 24.56 -8.21 -3.48
C LYS A 260 23.33 -7.30 -3.36
N GLU A 261 23.01 -6.85 -2.16
CA GLU A 261 21.90 -5.93 -1.87
C GLU A 261 22.04 -4.61 -2.65
N GLY A 262 23.28 -4.15 -2.87
CA GLY A 262 23.57 -2.95 -3.65
C GLY A 262 23.16 -3.07 -5.13
N ASP A 263 23.29 -4.25 -5.73
CA ASP A 263 22.85 -4.50 -7.12
C ASP A 263 21.32 -4.53 -7.20
N LEU A 264 20.68 -5.10 -6.19
CA LEU A 264 19.22 -5.09 -6.06
C LEU A 264 18.71 -3.65 -5.89
N PHE A 265 19.34 -2.87 -5.02
CA PHE A 265 19.04 -1.45 -4.81
C PHE A 265 19.15 -0.65 -6.10
N ARG A 266 20.27 -0.78 -6.85
CA ARG A 266 20.48 -0.08 -8.13
C ARG A 266 19.40 -0.38 -9.17
N ARG A 267 18.85 -1.60 -9.20
CA ARG A 267 17.76 -1.94 -10.13
C ARG A 267 16.41 -1.40 -9.66
N VAL A 268 16.18 -1.40 -8.35
CA VAL A 268 14.90 -0.97 -7.77
C VAL A 268 14.78 0.56 -7.70
N VAL A 269 15.89 1.28 -7.52
CA VAL A 269 15.88 2.75 -7.44
C VAL A 269 15.36 3.39 -8.73
N VAL A 270 15.63 2.80 -9.90
CA VAL A 270 15.12 3.30 -11.19
C VAL A 270 13.59 3.29 -11.20
N TRP A 271 12.98 2.19 -10.77
CA TRP A 271 11.52 2.10 -10.67
C TRP A 271 10.97 3.04 -9.61
N SER A 272 11.65 3.16 -8.46
CA SER A 272 11.27 4.11 -7.41
C SER A 272 11.27 5.55 -7.91
N LEU A 273 12.26 5.97 -8.70
CA LEU A 273 12.33 7.29 -9.31
C LEU A 273 11.22 7.52 -10.34
N VAL A 274 10.85 6.51 -11.14
CA VAL A 274 9.73 6.60 -12.07
C VAL A 274 8.41 6.82 -11.32
N PHE A 275 8.15 6.03 -10.27
CA PHE A 275 6.96 6.18 -9.43
C PHE A 275 6.96 7.52 -8.67
N LEU A 276 8.12 8.00 -8.23
CA LEU A 276 8.28 9.31 -7.60
C LEU A 276 7.92 10.44 -8.57
N ALA A 277 8.50 10.42 -9.78
CA ALA A 277 8.19 11.41 -10.80
C ALA A 277 6.70 11.42 -11.14
N PHE A 278 6.09 10.24 -11.21
CA PHE A 278 4.66 10.09 -11.43
C PHE A 278 3.82 10.73 -10.32
N ILE A 279 4.13 10.46 -9.05
CA ILE A 279 3.35 11.04 -7.94
C ILE A 279 3.58 12.55 -7.77
N CYS A 280 4.78 13.04 -8.07
CA CYS A 280 5.06 14.47 -8.12
C CYS A 280 4.25 15.16 -9.22
N ALA A 281 4.21 14.57 -10.43
CA ALA A 281 3.41 15.09 -11.53
C ALA A 281 1.92 15.07 -11.18
N LEU A 282 1.41 13.97 -10.62
CA LEU A 282 0.02 13.85 -10.19
C LEU A 282 -0.33 14.88 -9.10
N SER A 283 0.53 15.04 -8.09
CA SER A 283 0.33 16.00 -7.00
C SER A 283 0.37 17.45 -7.50
N GLY A 284 1.27 17.75 -8.45
CA GLY A 284 1.32 19.06 -9.11
C GLY A 284 0.05 19.32 -9.93
N LEU A 285 -0.40 18.34 -10.70
CA LEU A 285 -1.67 18.42 -11.43
C LEU A 285 -2.84 18.64 -10.47
N GLN A 286 -2.90 17.95 -9.33
CA GLN A 286 -3.92 18.15 -8.29
C GLN A 286 -3.86 19.52 -7.61
N ALA A 287 -2.67 20.10 -7.50
CA ALA A 287 -2.50 21.44 -6.92
C ALA A 287 -3.02 22.55 -7.84
N TYR A 288 -2.90 22.41 -9.17
CA TYR A 288 -3.20 23.49 -10.13
C TYR A 288 -4.40 23.22 -11.03
N VAL A 289 -4.45 22.06 -11.69
CA VAL A 289 -5.38 21.76 -12.80
C VAL A 289 -6.56 20.89 -12.35
N LEU A 290 -6.30 19.92 -11.47
CA LEU A 290 -7.24 18.97 -10.91
C LEU A 290 -7.63 19.36 -9.47
N SER A 291 -7.73 20.66 -9.18
CA SER A 291 -8.11 21.18 -7.86
C SER A 291 -9.49 20.71 -7.42
N TRP A 292 -10.38 20.41 -8.37
CA TRP A 292 -11.69 19.78 -8.13
C TRP A 292 -11.59 18.38 -7.51
N MET A 293 -10.43 17.72 -7.62
CA MET A 293 -10.17 16.40 -7.06
C MET A 293 -9.66 16.49 -5.61
N VAL A 294 -9.40 17.69 -5.09
CA VAL A 294 -9.04 17.90 -3.67
C VAL A 294 -10.34 18.17 -2.89
N PRO A 295 -10.70 17.32 -1.90
CA PRO A 295 -11.89 17.50 -1.07
C PRO A 295 -11.76 18.61 -0.03
#